data_AF-A0A1E4RC43-F1
#
_entry.id   AF-A0A1E4RC43-F1
#
_cell.length_a   1.000
_cell.length_b   1.000
_cell.length_c   1.000
_cell.angle_alpha   90.00
_cell.angle_beta   90.00
_cell.angle_gamma   90.00
#
_symmetry.space_group_name_H-M   'P 1'
#
loop_
_entity.id
_entity.type
_entity.pdbx_description
1 polymer ?
#
loop_
_entity_poly.entity_id
_entity_poly.type
_entity_poly.pdbx_seq_one_letter_code
_entity_poly.pdbx_strand_id
1 'polypeptide(L)'
;MPTSKRSTEESGPEEPKKLDTQYKHEDIKRFFNQQIWDDNFQNRIQGEVADSQPYRWGTITELMDDTLLRQVRKEVLNEIAFTKKETDIYKVYQSGDLANLSGLNWDDLSRLPSLYKLRAAIYSEEFRDVISKITGCGKLSGVKTDMSINTYTKGCHLLTHDDVIGSRRVSFILYLPDPNKKWKSHYGGGLRLFPAIVPNVPKTDFDVKLVPQFNQIAFFTVQPGLSFHDVEEVRVDKQRLSIQGWFHIPQPGENGYIPGEQEETESRSTLQQLQSKELQEFDFPKPTRIDFPVEELKIYEQDFKNDSTFSKYDIEYLSKYINPLYLNGANLKQLNEMFMNESVVEINDIIKPEYANLLKESIIKHELEEKVPSNSKEVKAPWKTAIPPHKQRYLYMDGKSSFEPTESMIKHINHVGTQELPNFNLLKNTTNETTDQLLLELNSFMKSISFKKWLILITSLIPTSDQIITRRFRPGHDFILATTTDKNLARDGKDELNVLLEATLNLTPTAQDPKNWESGEFGGYELCMALNKDEDDDDFEDDDPAVYKASSADDDSVLYTSQCKWNSLCLMLRDPLVLKFVKYVSINAKGSRWDVSAQWNVKSFDDEVDEDENNDN
;
A
#
# COMPACT_ATOMS: atom_id res chain seq x y z
N MET A 1 -14.78 -80.87 7.05
CA MET A 1 -13.49 -81.23 6.42
C MET A 1 -12.51 -80.08 6.63
N PRO A 2 -11.22 -80.38 6.83
CA PRO A 2 -10.27 -79.49 7.47
C PRO A 2 -9.65 -78.47 6.50
N THR A 3 -9.14 -77.42 7.14
CA THR A 3 -8.37 -76.28 6.65
C THR A 3 -7.20 -76.67 5.74
N SER A 4 -7.13 -76.05 4.55
CA SER A 4 -5.91 -76.01 3.73
C SER A 4 -5.34 -74.59 3.78
N LYS A 5 -4.09 -74.49 4.25
CA LYS A 5 -3.28 -73.28 4.31
C LYS A 5 -3.03 -72.76 2.89
N ARG A 6 -3.42 -71.50 2.62
CA ARG A 6 -2.84 -70.72 1.51
C ARG A 6 -1.77 -69.81 2.12
N SER A 7 -0.56 -69.95 1.61
CA SER A 7 0.60 -69.12 1.91
C SER A 7 0.32 -67.66 1.56
N THR A 8 0.46 -66.79 2.54
CA THR A 8 0.65 -65.35 2.36
C THR A 8 2.02 -65.12 1.74
N GLU A 9 2.05 -64.74 0.46
CA GLU A 9 3.19 -64.02 -0.09
C GLU A 9 3.12 -62.59 0.47
N GLU A 10 4.05 -62.27 1.38
CA GLU A 10 4.32 -60.90 1.78
C GLU A 10 4.90 -60.16 0.56
N SER A 11 4.07 -59.37 -0.12
CA SER A 11 4.57 -58.28 -0.95
C SER A 11 5.17 -57.24 -0.02
N GLY A 12 6.51 -57.17 0.03
CA GLY A 12 7.22 -56.09 0.72
C GLY A 12 6.79 -54.71 0.20
N PRO A 13 6.96 -53.64 0.99
CA PRO A 13 6.59 -52.29 0.55
C PRO A 13 7.39 -51.94 -0.71
N GLU A 14 6.70 -51.62 -1.81
CA GLU A 14 7.33 -51.04 -3.01
C GLU A 14 8.04 -49.75 -2.58
N GLU A 15 9.36 -49.69 -2.73
CA GLU A 15 10.10 -48.44 -2.57
C GLU A 15 9.53 -47.38 -3.52
N PRO A 16 9.28 -46.14 -3.06
CA PRO A 16 8.78 -45.09 -3.94
C PRO A 16 9.80 -44.84 -5.06
N LYS A 17 9.36 -44.96 -6.32
CA LYS A 17 10.17 -44.65 -7.50
C LYS A 17 10.69 -43.23 -7.38
N LYS A 18 12.00 -43.07 -7.14
CA LYS A 18 12.67 -41.77 -7.12
C LYS A 18 12.43 -41.05 -8.45
N LEU A 19 11.97 -39.81 -8.37
CA LEU A 19 11.85 -38.96 -9.55
C LEU A 19 13.23 -38.78 -10.19
N ASP A 20 13.32 -38.91 -11.51
CA ASP A 20 14.52 -38.50 -12.22
C ASP A 20 14.61 -36.98 -12.19
N THR A 21 15.65 -36.49 -11.52
CA THR A 21 15.90 -35.08 -11.22
C THR A 21 17.00 -34.49 -12.10
N GLN A 22 17.63 -35.29 -12.97
CA GLN A 22 18.69 -34.85 -13.86
C GLN A 22 18.22 -34.87 -15.31
N TYR A 23 17.91 -33.70 -15.85
CA TYR A 23 17.50 -33.55 -17.25
C TYR A 23 18.69 -33.25 -18.15
N LYS A 24 18.74 -33.87 -19.33
CA LYS A 24 19.74 -33.54 -20.34
C LYS A 24 19.30 -32.31 -21.14
N HIS A 25 20.24 -31.70 -21.86
CA HIS A 25 19.99 -30.58 -22.76
C HIS A 25 18.77 -30.78 -23.70
N GLU A 26 18.64 -31.98 -24.28
CA GLU A 26 17.52 -32.30 -25.17
C GLU A 26 16.18 -32.38 -24.43
N ASP A 27 16.18 -32.81 -23.17
CA ASP A 27 14.97 -32.88 -22.35
C ASP A 27 14.48 -31.46 -22.02
N ILE A 28 15.40 -30.58 -21.61
CA ILE A 28 15.12 -29.16 -21.36
C ILE A 28 14.49 -28.51 -22.60
N LYS A 29 15.09 -28.69 -23.77
CA LYS A 29 14.56 -28.12 -25.02
C LYS A 29 13.14 -28.59 -25.36
N ARG A 30 12.75 -29.81 -24.97
CA ARG A 30 11.40 -30.37 -25.18
C ARG A 30 10.37 -29.82 -24.20
N PHE A 31 10.78 -29.26 -23.07
CA PHE A 31 9.86 -28.63 -22.11
C PHE A 31 9.35 -27.26 -22.57
N PHE A 32 9.99 -26.66 -23.57
CA PHE A 32 9.59 -25.39 -24.17
C PHE A 32 8.96 -25.57 -25.56
N ASN A 33 8.20 -24.55 -25.97
CA ASN A 33 7.83 -24.39 -27.36
C ASN A 33 9.09 -24.14 -28.20
N GLN A 34 9.24 -24.88 -29.30
CA GLN A 34 10.46 -24.89 -30.11
C GLN A 34 10.82 -23.51 -30.70
N GLN A 35 9.86 -22.60 -30.82
CA GLN A 35 10.11 -21.23 -31.29
C GLN A 35 11.13 -20.47 -30.44
N ILE A 36 11.25 -20.77 -29.14
CA ILE A 36 12.16 -20.04 -28.24
C ILE A 36 13.63 -20.30 -28.59
N TRP A 37 13.92 -21.40 -29.29
CA TRP A 37 15.26 -21.79 -29.71
C TRP A 37 15.66 -21.24 -31.09
N ASP A 38 14.74 -20.60 -31.81
CA ASP A 38 15.03 -19.95 -33.09
C ASP A 38 15.71 -18.59 -32.87
N ASP A 39 16.87 -18.39 -33.50
CA ASP A 39 17.63 -17.15 -33.38
C ASP A 39 16.87 -15.94 -33.93
N ASN A 40 16.08 -16.10 -34.99
CA ASN A 40 15.29 -14.99 -35.54
C ASN A 40 14.21 -14.56 -34.56
N PHE A 41 13.52 -15.53 -33.92
CA PHE A 41 12.59 -15.26 -32.85
C PHE A 41 13.25 -14.50 -31.69
N GLN A 42 14.40 -14.98 -31.20
CA GLN A 42 15.12 -14.35 -30.10
C GLN A 42 15.57 -12.93 -30.46
N ASN A 43 16.12 -12.71 -31.67
CA ASN A 43 16.58 -11.39 -32.11
C ASN A 43 15.41 -10.39 -32.24
N ARG A 44 14.24 -10.86 -32.68
CA ARG A 44 13.02 -10.03 -32.70
C ARG A 44 12.60 -9.63 -31.29
N ILE A 45 12.51 -10.58 -30.36
CA ILE A 45 12.15 -10.27 -28.96
C ILE A 45 13.18 -9.34 -28.32
N GLN A 46 14.47 -9.53 -28.61
CA GLN A 46 15.53 -8.64 -28.14
C GLN A 46 15.32 -7.19 -28.60
N GLY A 47 14.97 -6.99 -29.88
CA GLY A 47 14.60 -5.67 -30.40
C GLY A 47 13.36 -5.09 -29.71
N GLU A 48 12.31 -5.89 -29.55
CA GLU A 48 11.07 -5.48 -28.87
C GLU A 48 11.31 -5.06 -27.42
N VAL A 49 12.18 -5.77 -26.69
CA VAL A 49 12.57 -5.44 -25.30
C VAL A 49 13.45 -4.18 -25.23
N ALA A 50 14.36 -4.01 -26.21
CA ALA A 50 15.22 -2.84 -26.26
C ALA A 50 14.42 -1.54 -26.51
N ASP A 51 13.39 -1.62 -27.35
CA ASP A 51 12.54 -0.49 -27.74
C ASP A 51 11.32 -0.30 -26.80
N SER A 52 11.12 -1.19 -25.83
CA SER A 52 9.95 -1.15 -24.97
C SER A 52 9.93 0.07 -24.05
N GLN A 53 8.72 0.48 -23.67
CA GLN A 53 8.44 1.54 -22.71
C GLN A 53 7.49 1.01 -21.63
N PRO A 54 7.44 1.60 -20.42
CA PRO A 54 8.21 2.78 -19.97
C PRO A 54 9.64 2.49 -19.50
N TYR A 55 9.98 1.21 -19.38
CA TYR A 55 11.34 0.70 -19.17
C TYR A 55 11.50 -0.60 -19.96
N ARG A 56 12.65 -1.28 -19.84
CA ARG A 56 12.92 -2.51 -20.62
C ARG A 56 12.13 -3.69 -20.08
N TRP A 57 11.17 -4.19 -20.86
CA TRP A 57 10.32 -5.32 -20.52
C TRP A 57 9.95 -6.11 -21.78
N GLY A 58 9.55 -7.36 -21.60
CA GLY A 58 9.17 -8.25 -22.68
C GLY A 58 8.05 -9.21 -22.30
N THR A 59 7.47 -9.82 -23.33
CA THR A 59 6.51 -10.91 -23.16
C THR A 59 6.66 -11.94 -24.26
N ILE A 60 6.47 -13.21 -23.92
CA ILE A 60 6.46 -14.33 -24.87
C ILE A 60 5.17 -15.12 -24.64
N THR A 61 4.41 -15.36 -25.71
CA THR A 61 3.22 -16.22 -25.71
C THR A 61 3.59 -17.63 -26.11
N GLU A 62 2.90 -18.62 -25.53
CA GLU A 62 3.14 -20.04 -25.78
C GLU A 62 4.59 -20.43 -25.48
N LEU A 63 5.07 -20.08 -24.28
CA LEU A 63 6.47 -20.30 -23.86
C LEU A 63 6.80 -21.79 -23.68
N MET A 64 6.01 -22.46 -22.86
CA MET A 64 6.22 -23.85 -22.45
C MET A 64 5.54 -24.81 -23.42
N ASP A 65 5.94 -26.08 -23.40
CA ASP A 65 5.13 -27.16 -23.97
C ASP A 65 3.73 -27.14 -23.32
N ASP A 66 2.68 -27.12 -24.15
CA ASP A 66 1.30 -26.96 -23.69
C ASP A 66 0.86 -28.15 -22.82
N THR A 67 1.32 -29.36 -23.13
CA THR A 67 0.99 -30.56 -22.33
C THR A 67 1.60 -30.45 -20.94
N LEU A 68 2.88 -30.11 -20.86
CA LEU A 68 3.59 -29.89 -19.60
C LEU A 68 2.88 -28.82 -18.76
N LEU A 69 2.60 -27.64 -19.32
CA LEU A 69 2.04 -26.55 -18.53
C LEU A 69 0.59 -26.82 -18.07
N ARG A 70 -0.20 -27.56 -18.85
CA ARG A 70 -1.52 -28.06 -18.40
C ARG A 70 -1.40 -29.04 -17.24
N GLN A 71 -0.38 -29.90 -17.25
CA GLN A 71 -0.10 -30.82 -16.14
C GLN A 71 0.34 -30.06 -14.88
N VAL A 72 1.25 -29.08 -15.02
CA VAL A 72 1.63 -28.18 -13.92
C VAL A 72 0.40 -27.51 -13.31
N ARG A 73 -0.47 -26.92 -14.13
CA ARG A 73 -1.69 -26.27 -13.66
C ARG A 73 -2.59 -27.24 -12.89
N LYS A 74 -2.72 -28.48 -13.36
CA LYS A 74 -3.52 -29.53 -12.72
C LYS A 74 -2.93 -29.94 -11.37
N GLU A 75 -1.62 -30.14 -11.31
CA GLU A 75 -0.88 -30.44 -10.07
C GLU A 75 -1.08 -29.33 -9.04
N VAL A 76 -0.82 -28.07 -9.42
CA VAL A 76 -0.95 -26.91 -8.53
C VAL A 76 -2.37 -26.80 -7.94
N LEU A 77 -3.42 -26.95 -8.75
CA LEU A 77 -4.79 -26.82 -8.26
C LEU A 77 -5.28 -28.00 -7.41
N ASN A 78 -4.66 -29.17 -7.54
CA ASN A 78 -5.06 -30.36 -6.80
C ASN A 78 -4.28 -30.55 -5.50
N GLU A 79 -3.01 -30.12 -5.49
CA GLU A 79 -2.05 -30.48 -4.44
C GLU A 79 -1.64 -29.28 -3.57
N ILE A 80 -1.78 -28.04 -4.06
CA ILE A 80 -1.35 -26.85 -3.31
C ILE A 80 -2.56 -26.14 -2.69
N ALA A 81 -2.53 -26.00 -1.37
CA ALA A 81 -3.46 -25.16 -0.64
C ALA A 81 -2.99 -23.70 -0.67
N PHE A 82 -3.92 -22.77 -0.92
CA PHE A 82 -3.63 -21.35 -0.91
C PHE A 82 -4.27 -20.66 0.29
N THR A 83 -3.52 -19.79 0.95
CA THR A 83 -3.98 -19.00 2.10
C THR A 83 -4.03 -17.52 1.70
N LYS A 84 -5.13 -16.84 2.07
CA LYS A 84 -5.26 -15.39 1.87
C LYS A 84 -4.24 -14.68 2.75
N LYS A 85 -3.39 -13.84 2.15
CA LYS A 85 -2.51 -12.89 2.85
C LYS A 85 -2.91 -11.49 2.41
N GLU A 86 -3.06 -10.60 3.37
CA GLU A 86 -3.43 -9.21 3.17
C GLU A 86 -2.49 -8.35 4.00
N THR A 87 -1.88 -7.36 3.37
CA THR A 87 -1.00 -6.35 3.97
C THR A 87 -1.53 -4.98 3.60
N ASP A 88 -0.79 -3.89 3.81
CA ASP A 88 -1.12 -2.61 3.22
C ASP A 88 -1.07 -2.65 1.66
N ILE A 89 0.00 -3.23 1.10
CA ILE A 89 0.35 -3.16 -0.33
C ILE A 89 -0.34 -4.24 -1.19
N TYR A 90 -0.77 -5.37 -0.63
CA TYR A 90 -1.42 -6.43 -1.41
C TYR A 90 -2.57 -7.14 -0.70
N LYS A 91 -3.37 -7.85 -1.51
CA LYS A 91 -4.31 -8.90 -1.11
C LYS A 91 -4.14 -10.03 -2.13
N VAL A 92 -3.63 -11.19 -1.71
CA VAL A 92 -3.31 -12.31 -2.60
C VAL A 92 -3.50 -13.64 -1.88
N TYR A 93 -3.74 -14.70 -2.63
CA TYR A 93 -3.72 -16.06 -2.10
C TYR A 93 -2.38 -16.69 -2.47
N GLN A 94 -1.53 -16.95 -1.47
CA GLN A 94 -0.20 -17.52 -1.67
C GLN A 94 -0.19 -18.99 -1.21
N SER A 95 0.65 -19.81 -1.82
CA SER A 95 0.99 -21.11 -1.26
C SER A 95 1.78 -20.90 0.03
N GLY A 96 1.15 -21.03 1.21
CA GLY A 96 1.81 -20.81 2.51
C GLY A 96 2.98 -21.77 2.75
N ASP A 97 4.01 -21.37 3.53
CA ASP A 97 5.30 -22.03 3.92
C ASP A 97 6.09 -22.82 2.85
N LEU A 98 5.52 -22.97 1.67
CA LEU A 98 6.09 -23.42 0.41
C LEU A 98 6.72 -22.27 -0.38
N ALA A 99 6.79 -21.06 0.21
CA ALA A 99 7.29 -19.83 -0.41
C ALA A 99 8.66 -20.02 -1.08
N ASN A 100 9.39 -21.03 -0.63
CA ASN A 100 10.55 -21.59 -1.28
C ASN A 100 10.26 -23.03 -1.72
N LEU A 101 10.08 -23.28 -3.03
CA LEU A 101 10.07 -24.64 -3.61
C LEU A 101 11.36 -25.44 -3.27
N SER A 102 12.39 -24.76 -2.74
CA SER A 102 13.61 -25.36 -2.17
C SER A 102 13.43 -25.97 -0.78
N GLY A 103 12.39 -25.58 -0.02
CA GLY A 103 12.06 -26.10 1.31
C GLY A 103 11.03 -27.24 1.35
N LEU A 104 10.51 -27.65 0.18
CA LEU A 104 9.58 -28.77 0.10
C LEU A 104 10.25 -30.10 0.46
N ASN A 105 9.61 -30.88 1.33
CA ASN A 105 10.06 -32.23 1.65
C ASN A 105 9.90 -33.16 0.42
N TRP A 106 10.70 -34.22 0.35
CA TRP A 106 10.72 -35.14 -0.79
C TRP A 106 9.37 -35.79 -1.10
N ASP A 107 8.54 -36.00 -0.07
CA ASP A 107 7.19 -36.54 -0.21
C ASP A 107 6.28 -35.58 -1.01
N ASP A 108 6.45 -34.26 -0.88
CA ASP A 108 5.64 -33.25 -1.59
C ASP A 108 6.10 -33.07 -3.05
N LEU A 109 7.42 -33.13 -3.30
CA LEU A 109 7.96 -33.03 -4.66
C LEU A 109 7.59 -34.24 -5.53
N SER A 110 7.36 -35.42 -4.93
CA SER A 110 6.88 -36.61 -5.65
C SER A 110 5.48 -36.42 -6.24
N ARG A 111 4.65 -35.56 -5.63
CA ARG A 111 3.27 -35.25 -6.04
C ARG A 111 3.20 -34.14 -7.09
N LEU A 112 4.29 -33.40 -7.28
CA LEU A 112 4.40 -32.24 -8.17
C LEU A 112 5.47 -32.42 -9.28
N PRO A 113 5.50 -33.56 -10.00
CA PRO A 113 6.59 -33.86 -10.93
C PRO A 113 6.66 -32.92 -12.14
N SER A 114 5.53 -32.41 -12.62
CA SER A 114 5.49 -31.47 -13.75
C SER A 114 5.95 -30.09 -13.31
N LEU A 115 5.58 -29.65 -12.10
CA LEU A 115 6.08 -28.40 -11.52
C LEU A 115 7.60 -28.44 -11.32
N TYR A 116 8.15 -29.58 -10.90
CA TYR A 116 9.60 -29.76 -10.80
C TYR A 116 10.29 -29.62 -12.17
N LYS A 117 9.73 -30.26 -13.22
CA LYS A 117 10.22 -30.10 -14.60
C LYS A 117 10.16 -28.64 -15.06
N LEU A 118 9.08 -27.93 -14.75
CA LEU A 118 8.96 -26.50 -15.07
C LEU A 118 10.06 -25.68 -14.38
N ARG A 119 10.30 -25.89 -13.08
CA ARG A 119 11.38 -25.20 -12.36
C ARG A 119 12.74 -25.49 -13.00
N ALA A 120 13.04 -26.75 -13.28
CA ALA A 120 14.29 -27.14 -13.93
C ALA A 120 14.43 -26.53 -15.33
N ALA A 121 13.34 -26.45 -16.09
CA ALA A 121 13.32 -25.80 -17.40
C ALA A 121 13.62 -24.29 -17.29
N ILE A 122 12.93 -23.57 -16.40
CA ILE A 122 13.07 -22.13 -16.23
C ILE A 122 14.48 -21.75 -15.74
N TYR A 123 15.09 -22.52 -14.82
CA TYR A 123 16.43 -22.21 -14.32
C TYR A 123 17.58 -22.92 -15.07
N SER A 124 17.26 -23.64 -16.16
CA SER A 124 18.25 -24.27 -17.03
C SER A 124 19.24 -23.27 -17.61
N GLU A 125 20.45 -23.71 -17.92
CA GLU A 125 21.45 -22.85 -18.58
C GLU A 125 20.96 -22.37 -19.94
N GLU A 126 20.28 -23.25 -20.67
CA GLU A 126 19.72 -22.99 -21.98
C GLU A 126 18.72 -21.82 -21.95
N PHE A 127 17.77 -21.84 -21.01
CA PHE A 127 16.78 -20.76 -20.93
C PHE A 127 17.36 -19.49 -20.32
N ARG A 128 18.27 -19.60 -19.33
CA ARG A 128 18.99 -18.44 -18.78
C ARG A 128 19.78 -17.71 -19.85
N ASP A 129 20.43 -18.41 -20.77
CA ASP A 129 21.14 -17.81 -21.89
C ASP A 129 20.20 -17.09 -22.86
N VAL A 130 18.99 -17.63 -23.10
CA VAL A 130 17.96 -16.93 -23.88
C VAL A 130 17.52 -15.65 -23.18
N ILE A 131 17.18 -15.70 -21.89
CA ILE A 131 16.78 -14.51 -21.12
C ILE A 131 17.91 -13.47 -21.11
N SER A 132 19.15 -13.91 -20.87
CA SER A 132 20.34 -13.06 -20.88
C SER A 132 20.50 -12.35 -22.24
N LYS A 133 20.31 -13.07 -23.35
CA LYS A 133 20.40 -12.53 -24.71
C LYS A 133 19.29 -11.51 -24.99
N ILE A 134 18.03 -11.86 -24.75
CA ILE A 134 16.90 -11.00 -25.13
C ILE A 134 16.75 -9.77 -24.25
N THR A 135 17.18 -9.82 -22.98
CA THR A 135 17.13 -8.67 -22.07
C THR A 135 18.42 -7.85 -22.07
N GLY A 136 19.55 -8.47 -22.41
CA GLY A 136 20.88 -7.86 -22.27
C GLY A 136 21.30 -7.66 -20.80
N CYS A 137 20.72 -8.39 -19.85
CA CYS A 137 20.97 -8.21 -18.41
C CYS A 137 22.28 -8.83 -17.89
N GLY A 138 23.07 -9.47 -18.76
CA GLY A 138 24.22 -10.26 -18.34
C GLY A 138 23.85 -11.67 -17.90
N LYS A 139 24.78 -12.39 -17.28
CA LYS A 139 24.57 -13.79 -16.85
C LYS A 139 23.61 -13.88 -15.66
N LEU A 140 22.99 -15.04 -15.50
CA LEU A 140 21.98 -15.30 -14.47
C LEU A 140 22.36 -16.54 -13.66
N SER A 141 22.12 -16.48 -12.35
CA SER A 141 22.28 -17.63 -11.44
C SER A 141 21.37 -18.79 -11.84
N GLY A 142 21.93 -20.00 -11.89
CA GLY A 142 21.18 -21.25 -12.00
C GLY A 142 21.01 -21.98 -10.67
N VAL A 143 21.81 -21.64 -9.66
CA VAL A 143 21.76 -22.25 -8.31
C VAL A 143 20.71 -21.56 -7.43
N LYS A 144 20.71 -20.23 -7.37
CA LYS A 144 19.72 -19.45 -6.63
C LYS A 144 18.41 -19.37 -7.42
N THR A 145 17.51 -20.31 -7.15
CA THR A 145 16.18 -20.37 -7.74
C THR A 145 15.15 -19.73 -6.82
N ASP A 146 14.36 -18.79 -7.33
CA ASP A 146 13.33 -18.10 -6.56
C ASP A 146 12.01 -18.13 -7.35
N MET A 147 11.04 -18.91 -6.88
CA MET A 147 9.74 -19.09 -7.54
C MET A 147 8.65 -19.25 -6.50
N SER A 148 7.60 -18.44 -6.62
CA SER A 148 6.38 -18.54 -5.81
C SER A 148 5.14 -18.69 -6.69
N ILE A 149 4.13 -19.36 -6.13
CA ILE A 149 2.86 -19.61 -6.82
C ILE A 149 1.77 -18.81 -6.12
N ASN A 150 1.11 -17.96 -6.88
CA ASN A 150 0.08 -17.07 -6.36
C ASN A 150 -1.19 -17.16 -7.20
N THR A 151 -2.34 -17.07 -6.54
CA THR A 151 -3.63 -16.92 -7.22
C THR A 151 -4.30 -15.61 -6.80
N TYR A 152 -4.72 -14.84 -7.80
CA TYR A 152 -5.48 -13.62 -7.60
C TYR A 152 -6.94 -13.91 -7.93
N THR A 153 -7.80 -13.78 -6.92
CA THR A 153 -9.26 -13.90 -7.03
C THR A 153 -9.90 -12.53 -6.91
N LYS A 154 -11.24 -12.44 -6.99
CA LYS A 154 -11.96 -11.16 -6.91
C LYS A 154 -11.50 -10.33 -5.69
N GLY A 155 -11.10 -9.08 -5.92
CA GLY A 155 -10.58 -8.18 -4.89
C GLY A 155 -9.07 -8.27 -4.64
N CYS A 156 -8.40 -9.32 -5.11
CA CYS A 156 -6.96 -9.45 -5.00
C CYS A 156 -6.25 -8.42 -5.90
N HIS A 157 -5.16 -7.85 -5.39
CA HIS A 157 -4.35 -6.81 -6.01
C HIS A 157 -2.94 -6.82 -5.41
N LEU A 158 -1.99 -6.20 -6.11
CA LEU A 158 -0.66 -5.85 -5.61
C LEU A 158 -0.38 -4.45 -6.12
N LEU A 159 -0.10 -3.50 -5.23
CA LEU A 159 0.08 -2.09 -5.57
C LEU A 159 1.50 -1.79 -6.10
N THR A 160 1.76 -0.53 -6.44
CA THR A 160 2.99 -0.10 -7.12
C THR A 160 4.24 -0.39 -6.29
N HIS A 161 5.18 -1.14 -6.87
CA HIS A 161 6.50 -1.47 -6.31
C HIS A 161 7.50 -1.66 -7.47
N ASP A 162 8.79 -1.81 -7.20
CA ASP A 162 9.84 -1.88 -8.24
C ASP A 162 10.64 -3.19 -8.28
N ASP A 163 10.34 -4.14 -7.38
CA ASP A 163 10.98 -5.45 -7.24
C ASP A 163 12.46 -5.44 -6.83
N VAL A 164 12.97 -4.29 -6.37
CA VAL A 164 14.40 -4.12 -6.06
C VAL A 164 14.71 -4.66 -4.66
N ILE A 165 14.97 -5.97 -4.58
CA ILE A 165 15.27 -6.67 -3.34
C ILE A 165 16.49 -7.58 -3.54
N GLY A 166 17.52 -7.40 -2.70
CA GLY A 166 18.74 -8.20 -2.69
C GLY A 166 19.38 -8.36 -4.08
N SER A 167 19.75 -9.60 -4.39
CA SER A 167 20.37 -10.02 -5.67
C SER A 167 19.44 -10.21 -6.88
N ARG A 168 18.19 -9.72 -6.88
CA ARG A 168 17.26 -9.92 -8.01
C ARG A 168 17.72 -9.15 -9.25
N ARG A 169 17.74 -9.80 -10.42
CA ARG A 169 18.21 -9.24 -11.70
C ARG A 169 17.14 -9.18 -12.78
N VAL A 170 16.33 -10.21 -12.92
CA VAL A 170 15.20 -10.24 -13.87
C VAL A 170 13.97 -10.81 -13.18
N SER A 171 12.90 -10.04 -13.09
CA SER A 171 11.59 -10.52 -12.66
C SER A 171 10.88 -11.21 -13.80
N PHE A 172 10.15 -12.29 -13.51
CA PHE A 172 9.26 -12.91 -14.47
C PHE A 172 7.94 -13.37 -13.84
N ILE A 173 6.90 -13.42 -14.66
CA ILE A 173 5.58 -13.92 -14.28
C ILE A 173 5.06 -14.80 -15.41
N LEU A 174 4.96 -16.10 -15.16
CA LEU A 174 4.30 -17.06 -16.04
C LEU A 174 2.83 -17.19 -15.65
N TYR A 175 1.93 -16.97 -16.59
CA TYR A 175 0.50 -16.95 -16.36
C TYR A 175 -0.17 -18.30 -16.67
N LEU A 176 -0.96 -18.80 -15.72
CA LEU A 176 -1.69 -20.07 -15.80
C LEU A 176 -3.22 -19.93 -15.57
N PRO A 177 -3.93 -18.91 -16.11
CA PRO A 177 -5.40 -18.89 -16.09
C PRO A 177 -6.00 -20.10 -16.83
N ASP A 178 -7.33 -20.26 -16.83
CA ASP A 178 -8.01 -21.36 -17.53
C ASP A 178 -7.53 -21.48 -19.00
N PRO A 179 -6.84 -22.56 -19.41
CA PRO A 179 -6.22 -22.67 -20.72
C PRO A 179 -7.24 -22.77 -21.87
N ASN A 180 -8.51 -23.03 -21.55
CA ASN A 180 -9.57 -23.17 -22.54
C ASN A 180 -10.41 -21.89 -22.67
N LYS A 181 -10.05 -20.81 -21.97
CA LYS A 181 -10.79 -19.54 -21.98
C LYS A 181 -9.83 -18.35 -22.04
N LYS A 182 -10.14 -17.40 -22.92
CA LYS A 182 -9.43 -16.12 -22.98
C LYS A 182 -9.67 -15.31 -21.71
N TRP A 183 -8.60 -14.84 -21.06
CA TRP A 183 -8.70 -13.85 -19.99
C TRP A 183 -8.99 -12.47 -20.61
N LYS A 184 -10.02 -11.78 -20.13
CA LYS A 184 -10.52 -10.54 -20.75
C LYS A 184 -10.06 -9.33 -19.93
N SER A 185 -9.82 -8.20 -20.62
CA SER A 185 -9.39 -6.95 -19.97
C SER A 185 -10.29 -6.51 -18.82
N HIS A 186 -11.62 -6.66 -18.93
CA HIS A 186 -12.56 -6.30 -17.85
C HIS A 186 -12.54 -7.24 -16.63
N TYR A 187 -11.82 -8.37 -16.70
CA TYR A 187 -11.60 -9.22 -15.53
C TYR A 187 -10.60 -8.58 -14.55
N GLY A 188 -9.85 -7.56 -14.97
CA GLY A 188 -8.73 -7.02 -14.20
C GLY A 188 -7.53 -7.98 -14.21
N GLY A 189 -6.68 -7.91 -13.19
CA GLY A 189 -5.48 -8.75 -13.09
C GLY A 189 -4.41 -8.44 -14.13
N GLY A 190 -4.48 -7.29 -14.81
CA GLY A 190 -3.44 -6.87 -15.73
C GLY A 190 -2.17 -6.47 -15.00
N LEU A 191 -1.01 -6.79 -15.57
CA LEU A 191 0.27 -6.21 -15.15
C LEU A 191 0.35 -4.79 -15.70
N ARG A 192 0.47 -3.77 -14.85
CA ARG A 192 0.58 -2.36 -15.26
C ARG A 192 1.98 -1.84 -15.01
N LEU A 193 2.54 -1.09 -15.95
CA LEU A 193 3.90 -0.55 -15.87
C LEU A 193 3.86 0.99 -15.83
N PHE A 194 4.62 1.58 -14.91
CA PHE A 194 4.59 3.00 -14.63
C PHE A 194 5.86 3.70 -15.14
N PRO A 195 5.72 4.82 -15.87
CA PRO A 195 6.87 5.67 -16.18
C PRO A 195 7.36 6.42 -14.95
N ALA A 196 8.63 6.83 -14.95
CA ALA A 196 9.21 7.68 -13.93
C ALA A 196 9.07 9.18 -14.28
N ILE A 197 8.88 10.03 -13.27
CA ILE A 197 9.12 11.48 -13.35
C ILE A 197 10.61 11.72 -13.28
N VAL A 198 11.23 11.19 -12.23
CA VAL A 198 12.67 11.07 -11.99
C VAL A 198 12.92 9.68 -11.39
N PRO A 199 14.15 9.15 -11.37
CA PRO A 199 14.45 7.89 -10.68
C PRO A 199 13.88 7.87 -9.25
N ASN A 200 13.29 6.75 -8.85
CA ASN A 200 12.54 6.51 -7.61
C ASN A 200 11.20 7.25 -7.47
N VAL A 201 10.76 8.03 -8.46
CA VAL A 201 9.48 8.77 -8.43
C VAL A 201 8.64 8.39 -9.65
N PRO A 202 7.80 7.34 -9.58
CA PRO A 202 6.88 6.97 -10.65
C PRO A 202 5.79 8.02 -10.84
N LYS A 203 5.33 8.19 -12.08
CA LYS A 203 4.11 8.95 -12.37
C LYS A 203 2.91 8.22 -11.79
N THR A 204 1.87 8.99 -11.46
CA THR A 204 0.63 8.49 -10.87
C THR A 204 -0.06 7.43 -11.72
N ASP A 205 -0.11 7.62 -13.04
CA ASP A 205 -0.83 6.73 -13.95
C ASP A 205 0.16 5.81 -14.70
N PHE A 206 -0.29 4.60 -15.02
CA PHE A 206 0.47 3.64 -15.83
C PHE A 206 0.42 4.02 -17.32
N ASP A 207 1.46 3.67 -18.08
CA ASP A 207 1.49 3.85 -19.54
C ASP A 207 1.15 2.56 -20.29
N VAL A 208 1.45 1.40 -19.69
CA VAL A 208 1.30 0.09 -20.33
C VAL A 208 0.51 -0.85 -19.43
N LYS A 209 -0.37 -1.66 -20.04
CA LYS A 209 -1.11 -2.73 -19.37
C LYS A 209 -1.10 -4.01 -20.19
N LEU A 210 -0.54 -5.09 -19.61
CA LEU A 210 -0.57 -6.43 -20.19
C LEU A 210 -1.75 -7.23 -19.62
N VAL A 211 -2.60 -7.78 -20.51
CA VAL A 211 -3.71 -8.67 -20.12
C VAL A 211 -3.24 -10.13 -20.23
N PRO A 212 -3.03 -10.83 -19.10
CA PRO A 212 -2.34 -12.12 -19.09
C PRO A 212 -3.14 -13.23 -19.76
N GLN A 213 -2.49 -14.12 -20.51
CA GLN A 213 -3.10 -15.34 -21.06
C GLN A 213 -2.40 -16.60 -20.55
N PHE A 214 -3.05 -17.76 -20.69
CA PHE A 214 -2.40 -19.03 -20.40
C PHE A 214 -1.13 -19.22 -21.25
N ASN A 215 -0.07 -19.73 -20.63
CA ASN A 215 1.23 -19.96 -21.27
C ASN A 215 1.91 -18.69 -21.80
N GLN A 216 1.58 -17.53 -21.24
CA GLN A 216 2.26 -16.27 -21.51
C GLN A 216 3.20 -15.95 -20.35
N ILE A 217 4.44 -15.56 -20.66
CA ILE A 217 5.38 -14.99 -19.68
C ILE A 217 5.50 -13.48 -19.91
N ALA A 218 5.56 -12.72 -18.82
CA ALA A 218 6.05 -11.35 -18.81
C ALA A 218 7.36 -11.30 -18.03
N PHE A 219 8.32 -10.48 -18.45
CA PHE A 219 9.59 -10.34 -17.77
C PHE A 219 10.17 -8.93 -17.96
N PHE A 220 11.00 -8.50 -17.03
CA PHE A 220 11.73 -7.23 -17.11
C PHE A 220 12.99 -7.29 -16.26
N THR A 221 14.00 -6.52 -16.65
CA THR A 221 15.18 -6.34 -15.80
C THR A 221 14.79 -5.49 -14.59
N VAL A 222 15.24 -5.91 -13.41
CA VAL A 222 15.06 -5.12 -12.19
C VAL A 222 15.96 -3.90 -12.28
N GLN A 223 15.36 -2.71 -12.25
CA GLN A 223 16.04 -1.43 -12.46
C GLN A 223 15.71 -0.51 -11.27
N PRO A 224 16.64 -0.33 -10.32
CA PRO A 224 16.46 0.54 -9.17
C PRO A 224 15.86 1.91 -9.54
N GLY A 225 14.69 2.21 -8.96
CA GLY A 225 13.99 3.46 -9.19
C GLY A 225 13.30 3.64 -10.55
N LEU A 226 13.21 2.59 -11.38
CA LEU A 226 12.58 2.66 -12.70
C LEU A 226 11.54 1.57 -12.94
N SER A 227 11.78 0.32 -12.52
CA SER A 227 10.94 -0.84 -12.83
C SER A 227 9.60 -0.91 -12.08
N PHE A 228 8.95 0.24 -11.89
CA PHE A 228 7.69 0.35 -11.16
C PHE A 228 6.54 -0.32 -11.90
N HIS A 229 5.89 -1.25 -11.23
CA HIS A 229 4.74 -1.98 -11.75
C HIS A 229 3.77 -2.39 -10.65
N ASP A 230 2.60 -2.86 -11.06
CA ASP A 230 1.60 -3.39 -10.14
C ASP A 230 0.74 -4.49 -10.80
N VAL A 231 -0.12 -5.13 -10.00
CA VAL A 231 -1.17 -6.04 -10.48
C VAL A 231 -2.54 -5.39 -10.27
N GLU A 232 -3.18 -4.99 -11.36
CA GLU A 232 -4.55 -4.46 -11.38
C GLU A 232 -5.50 -5.40 -10.65
N GLU A 233 -6.37 -4.87 -9.79
CA GLU A 233 -7.34 -5.67 -9.04
C GLU A 233 -8.15 -6.60 -9.95
N VAL A 234 -8.28 -7.88 -9.56
CA VAL A 234 -9.19 -8.82 -10.23
C VAL A 234 -10.63 -8.46 -9.87
N ARG A 235 -11.43 -8.17 -10.90
CA ARG A 235 -12.77 -7.54 -10.76
C ARG A 235 -13.92 -8.54 -10.77
N VAL A 236 -13.66 -9.78 -11.18
CA VAL A 236 -14.66 -10.82 -11.37
C VAL A 236 -14.30 -12.06 -10.56
N ASP A 237 -15.28 -12.93 -10.31
CA ASP A 237 -15.07 -14.21 -9.64
C ASP A 237 -14.38 -15.22 -10.56
N LYS A 238 -13.06 -15.05 -10.72
CA LYS A 238 -12.15 -15.90 -11.49
C LYS A 238 -10.82 -16.00 -10.78
N GLN A 239 -10.13 -17.11 -11.02
CA GLN A 239 -8.79 -17.36 -10.50
C GLN A 239 -7.74 -17.04 -11.56
N ARG A 240 -6.95 -16.00 -11.33
CA ARG A 240 -5.73 -15.71 -12.09
C ARG A 240 -4.56 -16.36 -11.37
N LEU A 241 -4.29 -17.61 -11.74
CA LEU A 241 -3.11 -18.34 -11.27
C LEU A 241 -1.86 -17.86 -12.03
N SER A 242 -0.77 -17.64 -11.31
CA SER A 242 0.53 -17.32 -11.89
C SER A 242 1.65 -17.94 -11.06
N ILE A 243 2.76 -18.19 -11.74
CA ILE A 243 4.04 -18.53 -11.12
C ILE A 243 4.95 -17.34 -11.37
N GLN A 244 5.35 -16.65 -10.31
CA GLN A 244 6.27 -15.53 -10.38
C GLN A 244 7.62 -15.95 -9.81
N GLY A 245 8.68 -15.27 -10.22
CA GLY A 245 10.02 -15.56 -9.72
C GLY A 245 11.04 -14.56 -10.24
N TRP A 246 12.27 -14.77 -9.80
CA TRP A 246 13.38 -13.90 -10.14
C TRP A 246 14.61 -14.71 -10.53
N PHE A 247 15.25 -14.28 -11.61
CA PHE A 247 16.63 -14.66 -11.86
C PHE A 247 17.56 -13.74 -11.09
N HIS A 248 18.55 -14.32 -10.43
CA HIS A 248 19.49 -13.60 -9.57
C HIS A 248 20.82 -13.33 -10.26
N ILE A 249 21.57 -12.39 -9.68
CA ILE A 249 23.01 -12.22 -9.92
C ILE A 249 23.70 -13.57 -9.69
N PRO A 250 24.61 -14.02 -10.59
CA PRO A 250 25.36 -15.26 -10.42
C PRO A 250 26.05 -15.33 -9.05
N GLN A 251 26.08 -16.51 -8.45
CA GLN A 251 26.67 -16.77 -7.13
C GLN A 251 28.14 -17.22 -7.25
N PRO A 252 28.94 -17.18 -6.16
CA PRO A 252 30.32 -17.65 -6.18
C PRO A 252 30.45 -19.05 -6.79
N GLY A 253 31.26 -19.18 -7.85
CA GLY A 253 31.47 -20.43 -8.58
C GLY A 253 30.57 -20.63 -9.83
N GLU A 254 29.59 -19.75 -10.06
CA GLU A 254 28.78 -19.76 -11.27
C GLU A 254 29.42 -18.97 -12.43
N ASN A 255 29.06 -19.32 -13.66
CA ASN A 255 29.51 -18.61 -14.85
C ASN A 255 28.99 -17.16 -14.84
N GLY A 256 29.92 -16.20 -14.97
CA GLY A 256 29.60 -14.77 -14.95
C GLY A 256 29.50 -14.16 -13.56
N TYR A 257 29.91 -14.86 -12.49
CA TYR A 257 30.07 -14.28 -11.16
C TYR A 257 31.16 -13.20 -11.14
N ILE A 258 30.82 -12.05 -10.57
CA ILE A 258 31.72 -10.92 -10.35
C ILE A 258 31.70 -10.60 -8.84
N PRO A 259 32.83 -10.76 -8.13
CA PRO A 259 32.91 -10.38 -6.71
C PRO A 259 32.55 -8.91 -6.51
N GLY A 260 31.66 -8.60 -5.56
CA GLY A 260 31.23 -7.23 -5.24
C GLY A 260 30.00 -6.73 -6.01
N GLU A 261 29.53 -7.45 -7.04
CA GLU A 261 28.41 -6.98 -7.89
C GLU A 261 27.06 -6.97 -7.16
N GLN A 262 26.82 -7.98 -6.30
CA GLN A 262 25.61 -8.05 -5.49
C GLN A 262 25.60 -6.91 -4.47
N GLU A 263 26.70 -6.72 -3.76
CA GLU A 263 26.87 -5.69 -2.74
C GLU A 263 26.73 -4.28 -3.35
N GLU A 264 27.29 -4.06 -4.56
CA GLU A 264 27.12 -2.81 -5.29
C GLU A 264 25.65 -2.56 -5.67
N THR A 265 24.93 -3.59 -6.11
CA THR A 265 23.52 -3.50 -6.47
C THR A 265 22.66 -3.18 -5.23
N GLU A 266 22.89 -3.90 -4.14
CA GLU A 266 22.18 -3.73 -2.87
C GLU A 266 22.43 -2.35 -2.26
N SER A 267 23.66 -1.82 -2.39
CA SER A 267 23.99 -0.47 -1.91
C SER A 267 23.21 0.65 -2.61
N ARG A 268 22.80 0.44 -3.86
CA ARG A 268 21.99 1.37 -4.68
C ARG A 268 20.48 1.25 -4.43
N SER A 269 20.05 0.22 -3.70
CA SER A 269 18.65 -0.08 -3.45
C SER A 269 18.26 0.02 -1.99
N THR A 270 19.15 0.52 -1.14
CA THR A 270 18.87 0.63 0.30
C THR A 270 17.63 1.51 0.54
N LEU A 271 16.73 1.05 1.42
CA LEU A 271 15.55 1.80 1.88
C LEU A 271 15.91 3.22 2.35
N GLN A 272 17.13 3.42 2.89
CA GLN A 272 17.67 4.72 3.26
C GLN A 272 17.81 5.69 2.07
N GLN A 273 18.16 5.22 0.87
CA GLN A 273 18.19 6.06 -0.33
C GLN A 273 16.77 6.45 -0.78
N LEU A 274 15.80 5.54 -0.66
CA LEU A 274 14.38 5.80 -0.98
C LEU A 274 13.70 6.79 -0.02
N GLN A 275 14.19 6.87 1.22
CA GLN A 275 13.73 7.83 2.25
C GLN A 275 14.58 9.10 2.33
N SER A 276 15.46 9.33 1.35
CA SER A 276 16.30 10.54 1.30
C SER A 276 15.43 11.81 1.27
N LYS A 277 15.96 12.91 1.84
CA LYS A 277 15.28 14.21 1.88
C LYS A 277 14.96 14.70 0.46
N GLU A 278 15.84 14.41 -0.50
CA GLU A 278 15.69 14.74 -1.90
C GLU A 278 14.47 14.06 -2.54
N LEU A 279 14.13 12.83 -2.15
CA LEU A 279 12.95 12.13 -2.67
C LEU A 279 11.66 12.58 -1.98
N GLN A 280 11.72 12.95 -0.70
CA GLN A 280 10.58 13.53 0.03
C GLN A 280 10.13 14.87 -0.58
N GLU A 281 10.99 15.56 -1.34
CA GLU A 281 10.61 16.73 -2.15
C GLU A 281 9.53 16.43 -3.20
N PHE A 282 9.33 15.16 -3.57
CA PHE A 282 8.31 14.74 -4.54
C PHE A 282 7.02 14.25 -3.89
N ASP A 283 6.96 14.16 -2.56
CA ASP A 283 5.78 13.69 -1.84
C ASP A 283 4.74 14.81 -1.75
N PHE A 284 3.53 14.56 -2.25
CA PHE A 284 2.39 15.47 -2.14
C PHE A 284 1.11 14.71 -1.73
N PRO A 285 0.27 15.26 -0.83
CA PRO A 285 0.47 16.50 -0.09
C PRO A 285 1.73 16.45 0.79
N LYS A 286 2.35 17.60 1.02
CA LYS A 286 3.52 17.69 1.89
C LYS A 286 3.10 17.37 3.32
N PRO A 287 3.84 16.52 4.08
CA PRO A 287 3.52 16.21 5.47
C PRO A 287 3.94 17.35 6.43
N THR A 288 3.66 18.60 6.04
CA THR A 288 4.10 19.81 6.75
C THR A 288 2.89 20.51 7.37
N ARG A 289 3.00 20.81 8.66
CA ARG A 289 2.02 21.59 9.41
C ARG A 289 2.42 23.06 9.45
N ILE A 290 1.42 23.94 9.47
CA ILE A 290 1.58 25.40 9.49
C ILE A 290 1.45 25.90 10.93
N ASP A 291 2.46 26.63 11.40
CA ASP A 291 2.48 27.23 12.73
C ASP A 291 1.34 28.20 12.98
N PHE A 292 0.81 28.16 14.19
CA PHE A 292 -0.13 29.18 14.66
C PHE A 292 0.61 30.47 15.03
N PRO A 293 -0.04 31.64 14.85
CA PRO A 293 0.46 32.90 15.38
C PRO A 293 0.64 32.84 16.90
N VAL A 294 1.64 33.56 17.42
CA VAL A 294 1.95 33.60 18.86
C VAL A 294 0.76 34.12 19.68
N GLU A 295 0.00 35.06 19.12
CA GLU A 295 -1.20 35.61 19.74
C GLU A 295 -2.31 34.57 19.88
N GLU A 296 -2.42 33.64 18.92
CA GLU A 296 -3.38 32.54 18.96
C GLU A 296 -2.99 31.52 20.03
N LEU A 297 -1.70 31.19 20.15
CA LEU A 297 -1.19 30.30 21.20
C LEU A 297 -1.46 30.85 22.61
N LYS A 298 -1.27 32.15 22.82
CA LYS A 298 -1.57 32.80 24.10
C LYS A 298 -3.03 32.67 24.51
N ILE A 299 -3.95 32.68 23.54
CA ILE A 299 -5.38 32.46 23.82
C ILE A 299 -5.58 31.03 24.36
N TYR A 300 -4.95 30.04 23.73
CA TYR A 300 -5.05 28.65 24.17
C TYR A 300 -4.46 28.42 25.56
N GLU A 301 -3.27 28.96 25.82
CA GLU A 301 -2.60 28.86 27.11
C GLU A 301 -3.40 29.56 28.24
N GLN A 302 -4.02 30.71 27.94
CA GLN A 302 -4.87 31.42 28.90
C GLN A 302 -6.21 30.71 29.14
N ASP A 303 -6.84 30.20 28.10
CA ASP A 303 -8.10 29.46 28.23
C ASP A 303 -7.90 28.16 28.99
N PHE A 304 -6.78 27.46 28.77
CA PHE A 304 -6.41 26.27 29.53
C PHE A 304 -6.26 26.58 31.02
N LYS A 305 -5.50 27.64 31.37
CA LYS A 305 -5.28 28.11 32.76
C LYS A 305 -6.56 28.45 33.52
N ASN A 306 -7.61 28.91 32.82
CA ASN A 306 -8.85 29.37 33.43
C ASN A 306 -9.94 28.28 33.48
N ASP A 307 -9.55 27.00 33.46
CA ASP A 307 -10.47 25.85 33.55
C ASP A 307 -11.50 25.82 32.39
N SER A 308 -11.05 26.30 31.21
CA SER A 308 -11.66 26.23 29.88
C SER A 308 -13.18 26.05 29.85
N THR A 309 -13.92 27.17 29.85
CA THR A 309 -15.33 27.16 29.44
C THR A 309 -15.50 27.90 28.13
N PHE A 310 -16.36 27.41 27.26
CA PHE A 310 -16.66 28.10 26.02
C PHE A 310 -17.29 29.47 26.29
N SER A 311 -16.78 30.51 25.62
CA SER A 311 -17.48 31.80 25.63
C SER A 311 -18.82 31.68 24.90
N LYS A 312 -19.71 32.67 25.09
CA LYS A 312 -20.98 32.73 24.35
C LYS A 312 -20.76 32.71 22.83
N TYR A 313 -19.71 33.37 22.34
CA TYR A 313 -19.36 33.41 20.91
C TYR A 313 -18.83 32.06 20.42
N ASP A 314 -18.06 31.35 21.24
CA ASP A 314 -17.60 29.99 20.92
C ASP A 314 -18.79 29.04 20.78
N ILE A 315 -19.74 29.05 21.73
CA ILE A 315 -20.95 28.23 21.65
C ILE A 315 -21.78 28.57 20.41
N GLU A 316 -22.01 29.86 20.12
CA GLU A 316 -22.78 30.29 18.95
C GLU A 316 -22.13 29.83 17.63
N TYR A 317 -20.80 29.85 17.55
CA TYR A 317 -20.07 29.40 16.36
C TYR A 317 -20.03 27.87 16.27
N LEU A 318 -19.67 27.18 17.34
CA LEU A 318 -19.56 25.72 17.39
C LEU A 318 -20.91 25.04 17.12
N SER A 319 -22.01 25.57 17.66
CA SER A 319 -23.36 25.01 17.45
C SER A 319 -23.85 25.09 16.00
N LYS A 320 -23.12 25.80 15.12
CA LYS A 320 -23.40 25.78 13.68
C LYS A 320 -22.97 24.45 13.04
N TYR A 321 -22.00 23.76 13.61
CA TYR A 321 -21.39 22.55 13.03
C TYR A 321 -21.43 21.35 13.97
N ILE A 322 -21.09 21.51 15.25
CA ILE A 322 -21.00 20.42 16.23
C ILE A 322 -22.39 20.11 16.82
N ASN A 323 -22.65 18.81 16.98
CA ASN A 323 -23.82 18.30 17.69
C ASN A 323 -23.83 18.80 19.15
N PRO A 324 -24.93 19.42 19.65
CA PRO A 324 -24.99 20.00 21.00
C PRO A 324 -24.59 19.08 22.15
N LEU A 325 -24.69 17.75 21.96
CA LEU A 325 -24.21 16.77 22.94
C LEU A 325 -22.72 16.95 23.25
N TYR A 326 -21.91 17.32 22.26
CA TYR A 326 -20.47 17.51 22.39
C TYR A 326 -20.06 18.95 22.73
N LEU A 327 -21.04 19.79 23.10
CA LEU A 327 -20.80 21.12 23.68
C LEU A 327 -21.16 21.16 25.17
N ASN A 328 -21.68 20.05 25.71
CA ASN A 328 -22.01 19.90 27.11
C ASN A 328 -20.77 19.53 27.93
N GLY A 329 -20.51 20.26 29.02
CA GLY A 329 -19.32 20.06 29.86
C GLY A 329 -19.18 18.64 30.45
N ALA A 330 -20.28 17.97 30.82
CA ALA A 330 -20.22 16.62 31.37
C ALA A 330 -19.78 15.59 30.31
N ASN A 331 -20.32 15.71 29.09
CA ASN A 331 -19.94 14.82 27.98
C ASN A 331 -18.50 15.09 27.51
N LEU A 332 -18.08 16.36 27.48
CA LEU A 332 -16.70 16.72 27.16
C LEU A 332 -15.71 16.14 28.17
N LYS A 333 -16.05 16.21 29.46
CA LYS A 333 -15.23 15.59 30.51
C LYS A 333 -15.12 14.08 30.31
N GLN A 334 -16.22 13.40 29.98
CA GLN A 334 -16.19 11.96 29.69
C GLN A 334 -15.29 11.63 28.48
N LEU A 335 -15.39 12.41 27.40
CA LEU A 335 -14.52 12.23 26.22
C LEU A 335 -13.05 12.48 26.56
N ASN A 336 -12.78 13.47 27.41
CA ASN A 336 -11.44 13.76 27.90
C ASN A 336 -10.87 12.61 28.73
N GLU A 337 -11.64 12.08 29.68
CA GLU A 337 -11.24 10.91 30.48
C GLU A 337 -10.96 9.69 29.58
N MET A 338 -11.77 9.47 28.53
CA MET A 338 -11.51 8.40 27.55
C MET A 338 -10.19 8.63 26.79
N PHE A 339 -9.97 9.84 26.27
CA PHE A 339 -8.76 10.17 25.53
C PHE A 339 -7.50 10.08 26.41
N MET A 340 -7.57 10.52 27.67
CA MET A 340 -6.44 10.44 28.61
C MET A 340 -6.06 8.98 28.93
N ASN A 341 -7.02 8.06 28.97
CA ASN A 341 -6.76 6.65 29.26
C ASN A 341 -6.24 5.88 28.04
N GLU A 342 -6.83 6.12 26.87
CA GLU A 342 -6.62 5.29 25.67
C GLU A 342 -5.72 5.96 24.62
N SER A 343 -5.41 7.26 24.76
CA SER A 343 -4.78 8.09 23.72
C SER A 343 -5.54 8.13 22.38
N VAL A 344 -6.78 7.63 22.37
CA VAL A 344 -7.69 7.61 21.24
C VAL A 344 -9.13 7.79 21.73
N VAL A 345 -9.92 8.55 21.00
CA VAL A 345 -11.36 8.66 21.24
C VAL A 345 -12.11 8.75 19.92
N GLU A 346 -13.21 8.01 19.81
CA GLU A 346 -14.08 8.04 18.64
C GLU A 346 -15.44 8.65 18.99
N ILE A 347 -15.83 9.68 18.24
CA ILE A 347 -17.00 10.50 18.50
C ILE A 347 -17.96 10.37 17.32
N ASN A 348 -19.03 9.63 17.53
CA ASN A 348 -20.08 9.41 16.54
C ASN A 348 -21.07 10.57 16.48
N ASP A 349 -21.65 10.82 15.32
CA ASP A 349 -22.60 11.90 15.08
C ASP A 349 -22.10 13.29 15.52
N ILE A 350 -20.81 13.55 15.30
CA ILE A 350 -20.13 14.78 15.75
C ILE A 350 -20.67 16.03 15.05
N ILE A 351 -20.93 15.96 13.75
CA ILE A 351 -21.53 17.05 12.99
C ILE A 351 -23.04 17.00 13.23
N LYS A 352 -23.62 18.16 13.53
CA LYS A 352 -25.04 18.29 13.82
C LYS A 352 -25.90 17.75 12.66
N PRO A 353 -27.07 17.17 12.94
CA PRO A 353 -27.86 16.46 11.93
C PRO A 353 -28.21 17.28 10.69
N GLU A 354 -28.50 18.58 10.81
CA GLU A 354 -28.89 19.41 9.67
C GLU A 354 -27.75 19.57 8.67
N TYR A 355 -26.54 19.84 9.16
CA TYR A 355 -25.36 20.00 8.30
C TYR A 355 -24.88 18.64 7.77
N ALA A 356 -24.88 17.62 8.63
CA ALA A 356 -24.51 16.26 8.24
C ALA A 356 -25.42 15.75 7.11
N ASN A 357 -26.74 15.87 7.24
CA ASN A 357 -27.68 15.41 6.21
C ASN A 357 -27.49 16.16 4.88
N LEU A 358 -27.31 17.49 4.92
CA LEU A 358 -27.03 18.29 3.73
C LEU A 358 -25.75 17.83 3.02
N LEU A 359 -24.67 17.65 3.77
CA LEU A 359 -23.40 17.15 3.23
C LEU A 359 -23.55 15.73 2.67
N LYS A 360 -24.30 14.86 3.35
CA LYS A 360 -24.56 13.48 2.91
C LYS A 360 -25.25 13.45 1.56
N GLU A 361 -26.36 14.18 1.44
CA GLU A 361 -27.15 14.26 0.21
C GLU A 361 -26.30 14.80 -0.93
N SER A 362 -25.46 15.80 -0.65
CA SER A 362 -24.53 16.37 -1.63
C SER A 362 -23.49 15.34 -2.10
N ILE A 363 -22.82 14.62 -1.18
CA ILE A 363 -21.83 13.59 -1.53
C ILE A 363 -22.49 12.43 -2.31
N ILE A 364 -23.67 11.97 -1.88
CA ILE A 364 -24.41 10.91 -2.59
C ILE A 364 -24.75 11.36 -4.01
N LYS A 365 -25.26 12.59 -4.17
CA LYS A 365 -25.55 13.16 -5.48
C LYS A 365 -24.32 13.19 -6.37
N HIS A 366 -23.19 13.67 -5.84
CA HIS A 366 -21.90 13.69 -6.53
C HIS A 366 -21.44 12.30 -6.98
N GLU A 367 -21.51 11.29 -6.10
CA GLU A 367 -21.12 9.91 -6.47
C GLU A 367 -22.04 9.27 -7.53
N LEU A 368 -23.30 9.69 -7.62
CA LEU A 368 -24.27 9.15 -8.57
C LEU A 368 -24.27 9.87 -9.92
N GLU A 369 -24.07 11.19 -9.92
CA GLU A 369 -24.21 12.04 -11.11
C GLU A 369 -22.87 12.33 -11.79
N GLU A 370 -21.78 12.44 -11.03
CA GLU A 370 -20.47 12.80 -11.56
C GLU A 370 -19.61 11.58 -11.91
N LYS A 371 -18.88 11.65 -13.03
CA LYS A 371 -17.93 10.61 -13.40
C LYS A 371 -16.73 10.67 -12.46
N VAL A 372 -16.46 9.56 -11.76
CA VAL A 372 -15.23 9.39 -10.98
C VAL A 372 -14.00 9.52 -11.90
N PRO A 373 -13.05 10.45 -11.64
CA PRO A 373 -11.85 10.59 -12.44
C PRO A 373 -11.02 9.30 -12.44
N SER A 374 -10.75 8.77 -13.63
CA SER A 374 -10.09 7.46 -13.81
C SER A 374 -8.56 7.54 -13.95
N ASN A 375 -8.03 8.74 -14.18
CA ASN A 375 -6.61 9.04 -14.28
C ASN A 375 -6.33 10.45 -13.72
N SER A 376 -5.07 10.77 -13.43
CA SER A 376 -4.68 12.05 -12.81
C SER A 376 -5.02 13.28 -13.66
N LYS A 377 -5.05 13.16 -15.00
CA LYS A 377 -5.38 14.25 -15.93
C LYS A 377 -6.87 14.63 -15.93
N GLU A 378 -7.74 13.71 -15.49
CA GLU A 378 -9.18 13.97 -15.34
C GLU A 378 -9.50 14.73 -14.05
N VAL A 379 -8.54 14.85 -13.12
CA VAL A 379 -8.73 15.55 -11.85
C VAL A 379 -8.69 17.05 -12.07
N LYS A 380 -9.71 17.75 -11.58
CA LYS A 380 -9.86 19.20 -11.69
C LYS A 380 -9.76 19.85 -10.31
N ALA A 381 -9.28 21.09 -10.29
CA ALA A 381 -9.37 21.93 -9.10
C ALA A 381 -10.83 21.98 -8.59
N PRO A 382 -11.05 21.97 -7.26
CA PRO A 382 -10.08 22.14 -6.18
C PRO A 382 -9.29 20.87 -5.81
N TRP A 383 -9.59 19.72 -6.43
CA TRP A 383 -8.94 18.46 -6.13
C TRP A 383 -7.54 18.34 -6.76
N LYS A 384 -6.67 17.63 -6.06
CA LYS A 384 -5.32 17.22 -6.49
C LYS A 384 -5.16 15.72 -6.29
N THR A 385 -4.13 15.12 -6.88
CA THR A 385 -3.82 13.70 -6.67
C THR A 385 -2.56 13.55 -5.83
N ALA A 386 -2.63 12.76 -4.77
CA ALA A 386 -1.48 12.43 -3.95
C ALA A 386 -0.46 11.59 -4.73
N ILE A 387 0.83 11.86 -4.50
CA ILE A 387 1.97 11.24 -5.17
C ILE A 387 3.13 11.03 -4.18
N PRO A 388 4.06 10.09 -4.46
CA PRO A 388 4.07 9.13 -5.57
C PRO A 388 3.28 7.83 -5.29
N PRO A 389 2.84 7.08 -6.32
CA PRO A 389 1.97 5.92 -6.18
C PRO A 389 2.63 4.66 -5.60
N HIS A 390 3.93 4.66 -5.30
CA HIS A 390 4.56 3.61 -4.49
C HIS A 390 4.53 3.93 -2.98
N LYS A 391 3.91 5.05 -2.59
CA LYS A 391 3.66 5.44 -1.19
C LYS A 391 2.18 5.67 -0.94
N GLN A 392 1.52 6.42 -1.83
CA GLN A 392 0.14 6.85 -1.67
C GLN A 392 -0.50 7.24 -2.99
N ARG A 393 -1.82 7.10 -3.08
CA ARG A 393 -2.65 7.67 -4.14
C ARG A 393 -4.04 7.95 -3.59
N TYR A 394 -4.49 9.20 -3.62
CA TYR A 394 -5.86 9.61 -3.29
C TYR A 394 -6.12 11.01 -3.83
N LEU A 395 -7.39 11.39 -3.93
CA LEU A 395 -7.73 12.78 -4.24
C LEU A 395 -7.76 13.60 -2.95
N TYR A 396 -7.23 14.82 -2.97
CA TYR A 396 -7.27 15.70 -1.81
C TYR A 396 -7.50 17.18 -2.12
N MET A 397 -8.02 17.91 -1.13
CA MET A 397 -8.08 19.37 -1.09
C MET A 397 -7.31 19.86 0.13
N ASP A 398 -6.31 20.71 -0.07
CA ASP A 398 -5.41 21.26 0.96
C ASP A 398 -5.53 22.78 1.13
N GLY A 399 -6.48 23.41 0.44
CA GLY A 399 -6.67 24.86 0.48
C GLY A 399 -5.66 25.66 -0.33
N LYS A 400 -4.81 25.02 -1.14
CA LYS A 400 -3.79 25.67 -1.99
C LYS A 400 -4.14 25.50 -3.47
N SER A 401 -3.48 26.28 -4.33
CA SER A 401 -3.56 26.16 -5.79
C SER A 401 -3.10 24.79 -6.33
N SER A 402 -3.70 24.34 -7.44
CA SER A 402 -3.31 23.10 -8.14
C SER A 402 -2.10 23.32 -9.04
N PHE A 403 -1.32 22.27 -9.25
CA PHE A 403 -0.15 22.27 -10.13
C PHE A 403 -0.01 20.92 -10.83
N GLU A 404 0.70 20.89 -11.96
CA GLU A 404 1.05 19.64 -12.63
C GLU A 404 2.33 19.05 -12.00
N PRO A 405 2.33 17.76 -11.59
CA PRO A 405 3.46 17.14 -10.92
C PRO A 405 4.58 16.77 -11.89
N THR A 406 5.23 17.78 -12.47
CA THR A 406 6.45 17.63 -13.26
C THR A 406 7.67 17.95 -12.39
N GLU A 407 8.84 17.40 -12.73
CA GLU A 407 10.09 17.70 -12.02
C GLU A 407 10.34 19.21 -11.92
N SER A 408 10.14 19.95 -13.03
CA SER A 408 10.34 21.40 -13.08
C SER A 408 9.39 22.17 -12.15
N MET A 409 8.13 21.75 -12.07
CA MET A 409 7.12 22.41 -11.24
C MET A 409 7.31 22.10 -9.77
N ILE A 410 7.68 20.86 -9.44
CA ILE A 410 8.00 20.44 -8.07
C ILE A 410 9.23 21.23 -7.57
N LYS A 411 10.29 21.32 -8.37
CA LYS A 411 11.45 22.17 -8.05
C LYS A 411 11.07 23.64 -7.88
N HIS A 412 10.19 24.15 -8.74
CA HIS A 412 9.68 25.52 -8.62
C HIS A 412 8.99 25.74 -7.27
N ILE A 413 8.01 24.90 -6.92
CA ILE A 413 7.22 25.02 -5.69
C ILE A 413 8.09 24.92 -4.44
N ASN A 414 9.06 23.99 -4.42
CA ASN A 414 9.86 23.76 -3.22
C ASN A 414 10.95 24.84 -3.01
N HIS A 415 11.54 25.39 -4.07
CA HIS A 415 12.80 26.16 -3.95
C HIS A 415 12.70 27.64 -4.33
N VAL A 416 11.76 28.03 -5.21
CA VAL A 416 11.74 29.41 -5.78
C VAL A 416 10.35 30.04 -5.82
N GLY A 417 9.29 29.25 -5.77
CA GLY A 417 7.90 29.69 -5.85
C GLY A 417 7.40 30.25 -4.52
N THR A 418 6.28 30.98 -4.61
CA THR A 418 5.60 31.51 -3.42
C THR A 418 5.10 30.38 -2.54
N GLN A 419 5.42 30.43 -1.25
CA GLN A 419 4.92 29.47 -0.27
C GLN A 419 3.49 29.80 0.11
N GLU A 420 2.53 29.17 -0.56
CA GLU A 420 1.10 29.37 -0.33
C GLU A 420 0.64 28.70 0.97
N LEU A 421 -0.08 29.46 1.80
CA LEU A 421 -0.78 28.95 2.98
C LEU A 421 -2.19 28.51 2.60
N PRO A 422 -2.75 27.45 3.24
CA PRO A 422 -4.13 27.02 3.00
C PRO A 422 -5.16 28.14 3.20
N ASN A 423 -5.97 28.40 2.18
CA ASN A 423 -7.10 29.32 2.24
C ASN A 423 -8.38 28.68 1.67
N PHE A 424 -9.06 27.91 2.53
CA PHE A 424 -10.28 27.19 2.16
C PHE A 424 -11.45 28.09 1.79
N ASN A 425 -11.58 29.28 2.40
CA ASN A 425 -12.63 30.23 2.05
C ASN A 425 -12.44 30.80 0.65
N LEU A 426 -11.20 31.12 0.27
CA LEU A 426 -10.91 31.56 -1.10
C LEU A 426 -11.16 30.42 -2.09
N LEU A 427 -10.66 29.21 -1.80
CA LEU A 427 -10.83 28.05 -2.66
C LEU A 427 -12.31 27.69 -2.84
N LYS A 428 -13.13 27.82 -1.79
CA LYS A 428 -14.59 27.63 -1.82
C LYS A 428 -15.25 28.51 -2.88
N ASN A 429 -14.78 29.74 -3.06
CA ASN A 429 -15.32 30.67 -4.05
C ASN A 429 -14.88 30.36 -5.50
N THR A 430 -13.98 29.40 -5.71
CA THR A 430 -13.50 29.02 -7.06
C THR A 430 -14.24 27.83 -7.65
N THR A 431 -14.98 27.07 -6.84
CA THR A 431 -15.76 25.90 -7.27
C THR A 431 -17.25 26.21 -7.24
N ASN A 432 -17.99 25.68 -8.22
CA ASN A 432 -19.45 25.75 -8.27
C ASN A 432 -20.10 24.47 -7.71
N GLU A 433 -19.30 23.45 -7.38
CA GLU A 433 -19.81 22.19 -6.85
C GLU A 433 -20.19 22.34 -5.39
N THR A 434 -21.47 22.10 -5.09
CA THR A 434 -21.99 22.22 -3.72
C THR A 434 -21.26 21.29 -2.74
N THR A 435 -20.89 20.08 -3.17
CA THR A 435 -20.14 19.13 -2.34
C THR A 435 -18.79 19.69 -1.93
N ASP A 436 -18.03 20.21 -2.89
CA ASP A 436 -16.74 20.85 -2.62
C ASP A 436 -16.90 22.06 -1.71
N GLN A 437 -17.93 22.90 -1.94
CA GLN A 437 -18.18 24.09 -1.12
C GLN A 437 -18.46 23.76 0.35
N LEU A 438 -19.22 22.70 0.62
CA LEU A 438 -19.52 22.24 1.98
C LEU A 438 -18.27 21.63 2.64
N LEU A 439 -17.50 20.81 1.92
CA LEU A 439 -16.25 20.23 2.44
C LEU A 439 -15.21 21.32 2.76
N LEU A 440 -15.07 22.34 1.91
CA LEU A 440 -14.16 23.47 2.13
C LEU A 440 -14.63 24.36 3.30
N GLU A 441 -15.93 24.50 3.50
CA GLU A 441 -16.48 25.16 4.69
C GLU A 441 -16.15 24.38 5.96
N LEU A 442 -16.28 23.05 5.93
CA LEU A 442 -15.93 22.18 7.05
C LEU A 442 -14.43 22.25 7.38
N ASN A 443 -13.56 22.30 6.38
CA ASN A 443 -12.12 22.54 6.60
C ASN A 443 -11.86 23.91 7.25
N SER A 444 -12.59 24.94 6.83
CA SER A 444 -12.50 26.29 7.42
C SER A 444 -12.94 26.27 8.89
N PHE A 445 -13.99 25.51 9.21
CA PHE A 445 -14.45 25.29 10.57
C PHE A 445 -13.38 24.59 11.43
N MET A 446 -12.75 23.51 10.93
CA MET A 446 -11.71 22.80 11.68
C MET A 446 -10.43 23.62 11.89
N LYS A 447 -10.16 24.64 11.06
CA LYS A 447 -9.08 25.62 11.29
C LYS A 447 -9.42 26.70 12.34
N SER A 448 -10.69 26.83 12.75
CA SER A 448 -11.14 27.93 13.60
C SER A 448 -10.57 27.86 15.02
N ILE A 449 -10.43 29.04 15.65
CA ILE A 449 -10.02 29.15 17.05
C ILE A 449 -10.97 28.35 17.96
N SER A 450 -12.29 28.47 17.77
CA SER A 450 -13.27 27.80 18.62
C SER A 450 -13.20 26.27 18.49
N PHE A 451 -12.93 25.71 17.30
CA PHE A 451 -12.73 24.27 17.15
C PHE A 451 -11.47 23.79 17.89
N LYS A 452 -10.39 24.56 17.83
CA LYS A 452 -9.15 24.23 18.55
C LYS A 452 -9.33 24.32 20.07
N LYS A 453 -10.13 25.27 20.58
CA LYS A 453 -10.56 25.29 21.99
C LYS A 453 -11.35 24.03 22.37
N TRP A 454 -12.22 23.57 21.48
CA TRP A 454 -12.95 22.32 21.68
C TRP A 454 -12.03 21.10 21.68
N LEU A 455 -11.01 21.08 20.80
CA LEU A 455 -9.98 20.04 20.77
C LEU A 455 -9.15 20.01 22.06
N ILE A 456 -8.75 21.17 22.57
CA ILE A 456 -8.04 21.32 23.85
C ILE A 456 -8.86 20.69 24.99
N LEU A 457 -10.16 20.96 25.05
CA LEU A 457 -11.04 20.42 26.09
C LEU A 457 -11.18 18.90 26.06
N ILE A 458 -11.04 18.27 24.89
CA ILE A 458 -11.09 16.81 24.78
C ILE A 458 -9.73 16.18 25.01
N THR A 459 -8.64 16.85 24.65
CA THR A 459 -7.32 16.20 24.62
C THR A 459 -6.41 16.61 25.76
N SER A 460 -6.72 17.70 26.47
CA SER A 460 -5.81 18.34 27.43
C SER A 460 -4.47 18.77 26.81
N LEU A 461 -4.42 18.96 25.49
CA LEU A 461 -3.21 19.30 24.73
C LEU A 461 -3.39 20.62 23.99
N ILE A 462 -2.34 21.44 23.96
CA ILE A 462 -2.35 22.72 23.25
C ILE A 462 -1.79 22.51 21.84
N PRO A 463 -2.61 22.61 20.77
CA PRO A 463 -2.12 22.50 19.40
C PRO A 463 -1.30 23.73 19.01
N THR A 464 -0.19 23.52 18.29
CA THR A 464 0.77 24.57 17.93
C THR A 464 0.88 24.84 16.43
N SER A 465 0.44 23.88 15.63
CA SER A 465 0.39 23.96 14.18
C SER A 465 -0.75 23.10 13.66
N ASP A 466 -1.19 23.31 12.42
CA ASP A 466 -2.15 22.41 11.78
C ASP A 466 -1.76 22.00 10.36
N GLN A 467 -2.26 20.85 9.97
CA GLN A 467 -2.50 20.49 8.58
C GLN A 467 -3.90 19.92 8.51
N ILE A 468 -4.71 20.38 7.57
CA ILE A 468 -6.08 19.88 7.37
C ILE A 468 -6.25 19.60 5.88
N ILE A 469 -6.72 18.41 5.54
CA ILE A 469 -6.98 18.00 4.16
C ILE A 469 -8.29 17.23 4.08
N THR A 470 -9.12 17.56 3.09
CA THR A 470 -10.21 16.65 2.70
C THR A 470 -9.65 15.60 1.76
N ARG A 471 -10.00 14.33 1.95
CA ARG A 471 -9.55 13.22 1.11
C ARG A 471 -10.73 12.44 0.53
N ARG A 472 -10.56 11.98 -0.71
CA ARG A 472 -11.46 11.03 -1.38
C ARG A 472 -10.63 9.88 -1.94
N PHE A 473 -10.96 8.67 -1.54
CA PHE A 473 -10.32 7.43 -1.99
C PHE A 473 -11.26 6.68 -2.93
N ARG A 474 -10.98 6.79 -4.22
CA ARG A 474 -11.80 6.22 -5.30
C ARG A 474 -11.68 4.69 -5.34
N PRO A 475 -12.80 3.98 -5.55
CA PRO A 475 -12.80 2.54 -5.79
C PRO A 475 -11.92 2.16 -6.99
N GLY A 476 -10.97 1.24 -6.80
CA GLY A 476 -10.11 0.76 -7.87
C GLY A 476 -8.75 1.48 -7.99
N HIS A 477 -8.51 2.52 -7.18
CA HIS A 477 -7.39 3.44 -7.39
C HIS A 477 -6.57 3.75 -6.14
N ASP A 478 -7.25 4.07 -5.03
CA ASP A 478 -6.66 4.92 -4.00
C ASP A 478 -6.40 4.18 -2.69
N PHE A 479 -5.29 4.54 -2.03
CA PHE A 479 -4.71 3.94 -0.82
C PHE A 479 -3.65 4.87 -0.21
N ILE A 480 -3.23 4.55 1.02
CA ILE A 480 -1.98 5.01 1.64
C ILE A 480 -1.28 3.74 2.14
N LEU A 481 0.03 3.59 1.93
CA LEU A 481 0.81 2.48 2.50
C LEU A 481 1.22 2.77 3.95
N ALA A 482 1.67 1.74 4.66
CA ALA A 482 2.18 1.83 6.01
C ALA A 482 3.35 2.81 6.06
N THR A 483 3.15 3.90 6.79
CA THR A 483 4.16 4.94 7.00
C THR A 483 4.25 5.24 8.47
N THR A 484 5.45 5.53 8.97
CA THR A 484 5.65 6.18 10.28
C THR A 484 5.47 7.69 10.13
N THR A 485 5.46 8.41 11.25
CA THR A 485 5.67 9.86 11.22
C THR A 485 7.17 10.18 11.23
N ASP A 486 7.53 11.47 11.23
CA ASP A 486 8.92 11.89 11.43
C ASP A 486 9.42 11.48 12.83
N LYS A 487 10.66 11.02 12.95
CA LYS A 487 11.24 10.60 14.25
C LYS A 487 11.24 11.71 15.30
N ASN A 488 11.45 12.95 14.84
CA ASN A 488 11.49 14.16 15.64
C ASN A 488 10.32 15.06 15.23
N LEU A 489 9.15 14.80 15.81
CA LEU A 489 7.96 15.62 15.66
C LEU A 489 8.05 16.92 16.45
N ALA A 490 8.68 16.87 17.63
CA ALA A 490 8.93 18.05 18.45
C ALA A 490 9.91 18.98 17.73
N ARG A 491 9.50 20.21 17.49
CA ARG A 491 10.31 21.18 16.73
C ARG A 491 11.20 22.00 17.65
N ASP A 492 12.42 22.28 17.17
CA ASP A 492 13.43 22.99 17.94
C ASP A 492 12.90 24.33 18.48
N GLY A 493 13.00 24.50 19.81
CA GLY A 493 12.60 25.74 20.50
C GLY A 493 11.09 25.98 20.60
N LYS A 494 10.24 24.97 20.41
CA LYS A 494 8.77 25.11 20.43
C LYS A 494 8.04 24.49 21.63
N ASP A 495 8.77 23.86 22.56
CA ASP A 495 8.19 23.13 23.71
C ASP A 495 7.02 22.23 23.30
N GLU A 496 7.32 21.30 22.40
CA GLU A 496 6.34 20.38 21.81
C GLU A 496 6.64 18.96 22.25
N LEU A 497 5.59 18.18 22.45
CA LEU A 497 5.71 16.75 22.67
C LEU A 497 6.16 16.06 21.37
N ASN A 498 6.95 14.99 21.51
CA ASN A 498 7.38 14.18 20.36
C ASN A 498 6.31 13.18 19.90
N VAL A 499 5.08 13.66 19.75
CA VAL A 499 3.89 12.90 19.33
C VAL A 499 3.04 13.77 18.41
N LEU A 500 2.18 13.14 17.62
CA LEU A 500 1.30 13.82 16.67
C LEU A 500 -0.15 13.61 17.08
N LEU A 501 -0.88 14.68 17.33
CA LEU A 501 -2.33 14.60 17.46
C LEU A 501 -2.93 14.54 16.06
N GLU A 502 -3.68 13.49 15.76
CA GLU A 502 -4.34 13.29 14.47
C GLU A 502 -5.86 13.20 14.65
N ALA A 503 -6.59 13.72 13.67
CA ALA A 503 -8.03 13.55 13.53
C ALA A 503 -8.39 12.96 12.17
N THR A 504 -9.35 12.04 12.17
CA THR A 504 -10.00 11.53 10.95
C THR A 504 -11.52 11.67 11.09
N LEU A 505 -12.10 12.67 10.43
CA LEU A 505 -13.54 12.85 10.33
C LEU A 505 -14.09 12.04 9.15
N ASN A 506 -14.67 10.89 9.44
CA ASN A 506 -15.23 9.97 8.46
C ASN A 506 -16.57 10.49 7.92
N LEU A 507 -16.66 10.63 6.59
CA LEU A 507 -17.80 11.21 5.87
C LEU A 507 -18.23 10.30 4.71
N THR A 508 -18.16 8.98 4.88
CA THR A 508 -18.47 8.02 3.80
C THR A 508 -19.94 7.62 3.83
N PRO A 509 -20.82 8.11 2.91
CA PRO A 509 -22.27 7.90 3.05
C PRO A 509 -22.68 6.42 2.91
N THR A 510 -21.94 5.66 2.09
CA THR A 510 -22.18 4.23 1.89
C THR A 510 -21.88 3.39 3.12
N ALA A 511 -21.20 3.94 4.14
CA ALA A 511 -20.97 3.29 5.43
C ALA A 511 -22.20 3.23 6.34
N GLN A 512 -23.28 3.94 6.00
CA GLN A 512 -24.54 3.79 6.73
C GLN A 512 -25.23 2.43 6.50
N ASP A 513 -24.86 1.71 5.44
CA ASP A 513 -25.24 0.31 5.28
C ASP A 513 -24.08 -0.57 5.77
N PRO A 514 -24.24 -1.23 6.95
CA PRO A 514 -23.32 -2.21 7.51
C PRO A 514 -22.68 -3.15 6.48
N LYS A 515 -23.46 -3.62 5.50
CA LYS A 515 -23.04 -4.62 4.51
C LYS A 515 -21.95 -4.13 3.57
N ASN A 516 -21.74 -2.81 3.49
CA ASN A 516 -20.77 -2.24 2.58
C ASN A 516 -19.35 -2.32 3.13
N TRP A 517 -19.10 -1.97 4.38
CA TRP A 517 -17.72 -1.81 4.87
C TRP A 517 -17.35 -2.67 6.07
N GLU A 518 -18.32 -3.17 6.84
CA GLU A 518 -18.02 -3.90 8.09
C GLU A 518 -17.17 -5.16 7.89
N SER A 519 -17.29 -5.81 6.72
CA SER A 519 -16.47 -7.00 6.42
C SER A 519 -14.98 -6.72 6.22
N GLY A 520 -14.59 -5.47 5.99
CA GLY A 520 -13.23 -5.09 5.59
C GLY A 520 -12.83 -5.53 4.16
N GLU A 521 -13.65 -6.31 3.45
CA GLU A 521 -13.25 -6.90 2.17
C GLU A 521 -13.05 -5.88 1.05
N PHE A 522 -13.76 -4.75 1.10
CA PHE A 522 -13.58 -3.64 0.15
C PHE A 522 -12.45 -2.68 0.51
N GLY A 523 -11.72 -2.94 1.60
CA GLY A 523 -10.65 -2.07 2.08
C GLY A 523 -11.18 -0.72 2.58
N GLY A 524 -10.39 0.33 2.42
CA GLY A 524 -10.72 1.67 2.91
C GLY A 524 -10.65 1.84 4.43
N TYR A 525 -10.42 0.78 5.20
CA TYR A 525 -10.19 0.93 6.64
C TYR A 525 -8.86 1.63 6.94
N GLU A 526 -8.87 2.39 8.02
CA GLU A 526 -7.68 2.96 8.65
C GLU A 526 -7.13 1.94 9.66
N LEU A 527 -5.82 1.71 9.64
CA LEU A 527 -5.18 0.78 10.56
C LEU A 527 -3.91 1.41 11.13
N CYS A 528 -3.70 1.24 12.44
CA CYS A 528 -2.46 1.57 13.12
C CYS A 528 -1.87 0.31 13.76
N MET A 529 -0.55 0.16 13.67
CA MET A 529 0.18 -0.98 14.23
C MET A 529 1.52 -0.54 14.82
N ALA A 530 1.94 -1.23 15.88
CA ALA A 530 3.26 -1.05 16.47
C ALA A 530 4.32 -1.68 15.56
N LEU A 531 5.51 -1.08 15.51
CA LEU A 531 6.70 -1.76 15.02
C LEU A 531 7.14 -2.76 16.09
N ASN A 532 7.03 -4.07 15.82
CA ASN A 532 7.63 -5.10 16.67
C ASN A 532 9.15 -4.95 16.59
N LYS A 533 9.75 -4.34 17.61
CA LYS A 533 11.19 -4.39 17.83
C LYS A 533 11.49 -5.54 18.79
N ASP A 534 11.73 -6.72 18.25
CA ASP A 534 12.58 -7.67 18.96
C ASP A 534 14.03 -7.28 18.63
N GLU A 535 14.73 -6.68 19.60
CA GLU A 535 16.09 -6.14 19.43
C GLU A 535 17.20 -7.22 19.36
N ASP A 536 16.86 -8.53 19.29
CA ASP A 536 17.82 -9.63 19.44
C ASP A 536 17.78 -10.76 18.39
N ASP A 537 16.94 -10.69 17.34
CA ASP A 537 16.93 -11.72 16.28
C ASP A 537 17.41 -11.16 14.93
N ASP A 538 18.70 -11.38 14.63
CA ASP A 538 19.35 -11.13 13.34
C ASP A 538 18.80 -12.01 12.17
N ASP A 539 17.76 -12.83 12.42
CA ASP A 539 17.18 -13.78 11.45
C ASP A 539 15.82 -13.32 10.84
N PHE A 540 15.32 -12.11 11.16
CA PHE A 540 14.04 -11.57 10.63
C PHE A 540 14.15 -10.87 9.25
N GLU A 541 14.93 -11.40 8.30
CA GLU A 541 15.05 -10.77 6.97
C GLU A 541 13.83 -10.95 6.03
N ASP A 542 12.82 -11.76 6.40
CA ASP A 542 11.75 -12.17 5.45
C ASP A 542 10.29 -11.82 5.83
N ASP A 543 10.02 -11.24 7.00
CA ASP A 543 8.65 -10.85 7.37
C ASP A 543 8.37 -9.36 7.05
N ASP A 544 7.47 -9.13 6.08
CA ASP A 544 6.96 -7.80 5.73
C ASP A 544 6.29 -7.18 6.98
N PRO A 545 6.80 -6.06 7.51
CA PRO A 545 6.33 -5.47 8.78
C PRO A 545 4.88 -4.96 8.72
N ALA A 546 4.27 -4.89 7.52
CA ALA A 546 2.88 -4.52 7.32
C ALA A 546 1.94 -5.74 7.19
N VAL A 547 2.40 -6.96 7.48
CA VAL A 547 1.56 -8.16 7.54
C VAL A 547 0.81 -8.18 8.86
N TYR A 548 -0.42 -7.67 8.85
CA TYR A 548 -1.38 -7.89 9.94
C TYR A 548 -2.24 -9.09 9.56
N LYS A 549 -2.14 -10.18 10.31
CA LYS A 549 -3.01 -11.33 10.08
C LYS A 549 -4.39 -10.99 10.63
N ALA A 550 -5.30 -10.51 9.77
CA ALA A 550 -6.71 -10.27 10.09
C ALA A 550 -7.49 -11.51 10.63
N SER A 551 -6.81 -12.66 10.82
CA SER A 551 -7.39 -13.95 11.19
C SER A 551 -6.74 -14.66 12.39
N SER A 552 -5.72 -14.09 13.05
CA SER A 552 -5.19 -14.64 14.30
C SER A 552 -5.45 -13.68 15.45
N ALA A 553 -6.19 -14.15 16.45
CA ALA A 553 -6.56 -13.37 17.64
C ALA A 553 -5.38 -13.08 18.60
N ASP A 554 -4.16 -13.49 18.22
CA ASP A 554 -2.94 -13.43 19.03
C ASP A 554 -1.89 -12.44 18.45
N ASP A 555 -2.27 -11.58 17.50
CA ASP A 555 -1.35 -10.59 16.89
C ASP A 555 -1.45 -9.26 17.66
N ASP A 556 -0.66 -9.14 18.74
CA ASP A 556 -0.59 -7.97 19.63
C ASP A 556 -0.05 -6.68 18.95
N SER A 557 0.27 -6.73 17.65
CA SER A 557 0.84 -5.60 16.91
C SER A 557 -0.18 -4.57 16.42
N VAL A 558 -1.46 -4.94 16.22
CA VAL A 558 -2.50 -4.02 15.73
C VAL A 558 -3.06 -3.19 16.88
N LEU A 559 -2.79 -1.88 16.86
CA LEU A 559 -3.19 -0.95 17.93
C LEU A 559 -4.57 -0.35 17.69
N TYR A 560 -4.93 -0.09 16.43
CA TYR A 560 -6.19 0.53 16.09
C TYR A 560 -6.65 0.10 14.69
N THR A 561 -7.94 -0.15 14.53
CA THR A 561 -8.56 -0.37 13.22
C THR A 561 -9.92 0.28 13.16
N SER A 562 -10.21 0.95 12.05
CA SER A 562 -11.48 1.64 11.84
C SER A 562 -11.95 1.51 10.42
N GLN A 563 -13.11 0.86 10.25
CA GLN A 563 -13.80 0.80 8.97
C GLN A 563 -14.29 2.19 8.55
N CYS A 564 -14.63 2.35 7.27
CA CYS A 564 -15.30 3.56 6.80
C CYS A 564 -16.57 3.81 7.60
N LYS A 565 -16.79 5.06 8.02
CA LYS A 565 -17.95 5.49 8.83
C LYS A 565 -18.59 6.73 8.23
N TRP A 566 -19.81 7.02 8.68
CA TRP A 566 -20.49 8.28 8.41
C TRP A 566 -20.55 9.13 9.67
N ASN A 567 -20.16 10.40 9.57
CA ASN A 567 -20.23 11.38 10.65
C ASN A 567 -19.56 10.91 11.96
N SER A 568 -18.36 10.32 11.86
CA SER A 568 -17.59 9.85 13.02
C SER A 568 -16.19 10.46 13.01
N LEU A 569 -15.83 11.13 14.11
CA LEU A 569 -14.50 11.71 14.31
C LEU A 569 -13.67 10.80 15.18
N CYS A 570 -12.57 10.28 14.65
CA CYS A 570 -11.52 9.69 15.47
C CYS A 570 -10.48 10.76 15.80
N LEU A 571 -10.11 10.88 17.08
CA LEU A 571 -8.96 11.64 17.56
C LEU A 571 -7.96 10.66 18.16
N MET A 572 -6.69 10.74 17.77
CA MET A 572 -5.64 9.85 18.28
C MET A 572 -4.33 10.60 18.49
N LEU A 573 -3.60 10.23 19.55
CA LEU A 573 -2.23 10.66 19.77
C LEU A 573 -1.29 9.58 19.27
N ARG A 574 -0.52 9.89 18.23
CA ARG A 574 0.31 8.91 17.53
C ARG A 574 1.79 9.20 17.77
N ASP A 575 2.51 8.21 18.27
CA ASP A 575 3.95 8.28 18.41
C ASP A 575 4.69 8.00 17.06
N PRO A 576 6.01 8.31 16.97
CA PRO A 576 6.79 8.06 15.76
C PRO A 576 7.03 6.59 15.38
N LEU A 577 6.81 5.65 16.29
CA LEU A 577 7.01 4.21 16.08
C LEU A 577 5.74 3.50 15.60
N VAL A 578 4.57 4.13 15.74
CA VAL A 578 3.31 3.60 15.24
C VAL A 578 3.21 3.80 13.73
N LEU A 579 3.06 2.71 12.99
CA LEU A 579 2.70 2.71 11.57
C LEU A 579 1.21 3.01 11.41
N LYS A 580 0.85 3.69 10.31
CA LYS A 580 -0.54 3.95 9.94
C LYS A 580 -0.72 3.89 8.44
N PHE A 581 -1.86 3.39 7.99
CA PHE A 581 -2.25 3.39 6.59
C PHE A 581 -3.76 3.39 6.38
N VAL A 582 -4.17 3.63 5.12
CA VAL A 582 -5.56 3.48 4.67
C VAL A 582 -5.57 2.45 3.56
N LYS A 583 -6.20 1.30 3.82
CA LYS A 583 -6.20 0.17 2.87
C LYS A 583 -6.81 0.57 1.54
N TYR A 584 -6.22 0.08 0.46
CA TYR A 584 -6.75 0.20 -0.90
C TYR A 584 -8.26 -0.05 -0.98
N VAL A 585 -8.98 0.89 -1.60
CA VAL A 585 -10.42 0.78 -1.81
C VAL A 585 -10.69 -0.06 -3.07
N SER A 586 -11.28 -1.25 -2.88
CA SER A 586 -11.65 -2.15 -3.97
C SER A 586 -12.61 -1.47 -4.95
N ILE A 587 -12.46 -1.76 -6.25
CA ILE A 587 -13.40 -1.34 -7.29
C ILE A 587 -14.83 -1.87 -7.07
N ASN A 588 -14.99 -2.88 -6.21
CA ASN A 588 -16.29 -3.45 -5.85
C ASN A 588 -17.00 -2.67 -4.73
N ALA A 589 -16.34 -1.68 -4.11
CA ALA A 589 -16.95 -0.78 -3.13
C ALA A 589 -18.14 -0.02 -3.75
N LYS A 590 -19.13 0.33 -2.92
CA LYS A 590 -20.35 1.03 -3.37
C LYS A 590 -20.19 2.54 -3.59
N GLY A 591 -19.02 3.08 -3.26
CA GLY A 591 -18.67 4.48 -3.39
C GLY A 591 -17.26 4.71 -2.86
N SER A 592 -16.74 5.91 -3.00
CA SER A 592 -15.43 6.28 -2.44
C SER A 592 -15.48 6.31 -0.92
N ARG A 593 -14.33 6.14 -0.28
CA ARG A 593 -14.14 6.63 1.10
C ARG A 593 -13.94 8.14 1.05
N TRP A 594 -14.61 8.86 1.94
CA TRP A 594 -14.50 10.30 2.12
C TRP A 594 -14.15 10.60 3.57
N ASP A 595 -13.17 11.46 3.80
CA ASP A 595 -12.87 11.97 5.13
C ASP A 595 -12.24 13.37 5.10
N VAL A 596 -12.20 14.02 6.26
CA VAL A 596 -11.29 15.14 6.53
C VAL A 596 -10.25 14.63 7.51
N SER A 597 -8.98 14.69 7.11
CA SER A 597 -7.84 14.36 7.95
C SER A 597 -7.19 15.65 8.45
N ALA A 598 -6.88 15.70 9.74
CA ALA A 598 -6.16 16.81 10.33
C ALA A 598 -5.06 16.32 11.27
N GLN A 599 -4.00 17.11 11.40
CA GLN A 599 -2.83 16.80 12.21
C GLN A 599 -2.33 18.06 12.92
N TRP A 600 -1.88 17.92 14.17
CA TRP A 600 -1.35 19.00 14.98
C TRP A 600 -0.09 18.55 15.74
N ASN A 601 0.95 19.39 15.71
CA ASN A 601 1.92 19.37 16.81
C ASN A 601 1.23 19.90 18.07
N VAL A 602 1.67 19.41 19.23
CA VAL A 602 1.02 19.69 20.50
C VAL A 602 2.03 19.90 21.61
N LYS A 603 1.64 20.71 22.61
CA LYS A 603 2.35 20.86 23.89
C LYS A 603 1.52 20.25 25.02
N SER A 604 2.19 19.74 26.05
CA SER A 604 1.56 19.54 27.35
C SER A 604 1.46 20.87 28.10
N PHE A 605 0.54 20.93 29.04
CA PHE A 605 0.48 22.04 29.98
C PHE A 605 1.09 21.57 31.30
N ASP A 606 2.42 21.49 31.36
CA ASP A 606 3.19 21.30 32.60
C ASP A 606 4.56 21.97 32.38
N ASP A 607 4.63 23.24 32.75
CA ASP A 607 5.85 24.04 32.79
C ASP A 607 5.75 24.97 34.02
N GLU A 608 5.58 24.37 35.20
CA GLU A 608 6.24 24.91 36.38
C GLU A 608 7.60 24.22 36.46
N VAL A 609 8.58 24.90 35.87
CA VAL A 609 9.98 24.74 36.22
C VAL A 609 10.06 24.75 37.74
N ASP A 610 10.50 23.64 38.35
CA ASP A 610 11.00 23.60 39.72
C ASP A 610 12.25 24.51 39.79
N GLU A 611 12.01 25.82 39.82
CA GLU A 611 12.98 26.87 40.11
C GLU A 611 12.72 27.43 41.52
N ASP A 612 12.37 26.57 42.48
CA ASP A 612 12.36 26.93 43.90
C ASP A 612 12.58 25.69 44.78
N GLU A 613 13.85 25.33 45.02
CA GLU A 613 14.36 24.89 46.33
C GLU A 613 15.88 24.61 46.26
N ASN A 614 16.66 25.68 46.10
CA ASN A 614 18.04 25.73 46.60
C ASN A 614 18.25 27.02 47.40
N ASN A 615 17.33 27.26 48.34
CA ASN A 615 17.58 28.09 49.52
C ASN A 615 17.21 27.24 50.73
N ASP A 616 18.20 26.54 51.30
CA ASP A 616 18.45 26.40 52.75
C ASP A 616 19.24 25.12 53.09
N ASN A 617 20.58 25.19 52.98
CA ASN A 617 21.56 24.98 54.08
C ASN A 617 22.98 24.70 53.56
#